data_AF-A0A814Y9Y7-F1
#
_entry.id   AF-A0A814Y9Y7-F1
#
_cell.length_a   1.000
_cell.length_b   1.000
_cell.length_c   1.000
_cell.angle_alpha   90.00
_cell.angle_beta   90.00
_cell.angle_gamma   90.00
#
_symmetry.space_group_name_H-M   'P 1'
#
loop_
_entity.id
_entity.type
_entity.pdbx_description
1 polymer ?
#
loop_
_entity_poly.entity_id
_entity_poly.type
_entity_poly.pdbx_seq_one_letter_code
_entity_poly.pdbx_strand_id
1 'polypeptide(L)'
;MFDNSPSSQQRISIMQIAFSNEIFLLDMLYFFSTCDNQTIQQRLANRLFDDDHVTILCYGFKADASMLISSFPIFDRVLSSGKTLLDMSLVQSDLMLSQRDIFPYNITNNNTPSKEKGLSELVRLCFGKGLNKSEQCSNWNKRPLRTAQIQYAALDAYCLLDIYSFLRTRLQSSDYLQSFRGRKPKKSDQHPSSNDVNSINEIK
;
A
#
# COMPACT_ATOMS: atom_id res chain seq x y z
N MET A 1 -1.56 -41.37 -8.42
CA MET A 1 -1.06 -40.65 -7.23
C MET A 1 -1.18 -39.17 -7.57
N PHE A 2 -2.21 -38.51 -7.06
CA PHE A 2 -2.42 -37.08 -7.32
C PHE A 2 -1.43 -36.31 -6.46
N ASP A 3 -0.52 -35.59 -7.12
CA ASP A 3 0.36 -34.62 -6.48
C ASP A 3 -0.50 -33.46 -5.97
N ASN A 4 -0.84 -33.51 -4.67
CA ASN A 4 -1.43 -32.40 -3.94
C ASN A 4 -0.31 -31.48 -3.42
N SER A 5 0.58 -31.03 -4.30
CA SER A 5 1.45 -29.92 -3.98
C SER A 5 0.56 -28.68 -3.80
N PRO A 6 0.63 -27.98 -2.65
CA PRO A 6 -0.12 -26.74 -2.51
C PRO A 6 0.37 -25.80 -3.60
N SER A 7 -0.56 -25.27 -4.38
CA SER A 7 -0.31 -24.20 -5.36
C SER A 7 0.69 -23.21 -4.74
N SER A 8 1.77 -22.91 -5.47
CA SER A 8 2.89 -22.08 -5.00
C SER A 8 2.36 -20.85 -4.27
N GLN A 9 2.29 -20.92 -2.94
CA GLN A 9 1.58 -19.92 -2.16
C GLN A 9 2.32 -18.60 -2.34
N GLN A 10 1.64 -17.59 -2.87
CA GLN A 10 2.24 -16.27 -3.05
C GLN A 10 2.63 -15.76 -1.66
N ARG A 11 3.93 -15.60 -1.42
CA ARG A 11 4.47 -15.13 -0.13
C ARG A 11 5.00 -13.72 -0.29
N ILE A 12 4.93 -12.95 0.78
CA ILE A 12 5.58 -11.63 0.84
C ILE A 12 7.10 -11.81 0.74
N SER A 13 7.76 -11.06 -0.14
CA SER A 13 9.21 -11.18 -0.34
C SER A 13 10.00 -10.16 0.47
N ILE A 14 9.51 -8.94 0.49
CA ILE A 14 10.10 -7.80 1.21
C ILE A 14 8.98 -7.00 1.87
N MET A 15 9.30 -6.33 2.97
CA MET A 15 8.46 -5.32 3.59
C MET A 15 9.26 -4.03 3.71
N GLN A 16 8.69 -2.92 3.23
CA GLN A 16 9.33 -1.61 3.24
C GLN A 16 8.76 -0.78 4.38
N ILE A 17 9.63 -0.13 5.17
CA ILE A 17 9.24 0.78 6.25
C ILE A 17 10.10 2.04 6.11
N ALA A 18 9.46 3.19 5.94
CA ALA A 18 10.14 4.48 5.83
C ALA A 18 9.85 5.35 7.05
N PHE A 19 10.93 5.91 7.60
CA PHE A 19 10.93 7.04 8.53
C PHE A 19 11.48 8.28 7.82
N SER A 20 11.43 9.44 8.46
CA SER A 20 11.91 10.69 7.87
C SER A 20 13.38 10.65 7.44
N ASN A 21 14.21 9.84 8.11
CA ASN A 21 15.65 9.84 7.93
C ASN A 21 16.21 8.49 7.45
N GLU A 22 15.41 7.41 7.55
CA GLU A 22 15.88 6.05 7.33
C GLU A 22 14.79 5.21 6.67
N ILE A 23 15.20 4.29 5.81
CA ILE A 23 14.31 3.36 5.13
C ILE A 23 14.82 1.95 5.35
N PHE A 24 13.96 1.09 5.85
CA PHE A 24 14.24 -0.32 6.12
C PHE A 24 13.56 -1.17 5.05
N LEU A 25 14.34 -2.06 4.43
CA LEU A 25 13.84 -3.13 3.57
C LEU A 25 14.04 -4.45 4.31
N LEU A 26 12.97 -4.97 4.90
CA LEU A 26 12.99 -6.21 5.64
C LEU A 26 12.89 -7.37 4.65
N ASP A 27 13.88 -8.27 4.67
CA ASP A 27 13.85 -9.50 3.91
C ASP A 27 12.89 -10.50 4.55
N MET A 28 11.67 -10.56 4.01
CA MET A 28 10.65 -11.42 4.57
C MET A 28 10.91 -12.90 4.28
N LEU A 29 11.58 -13.22 3.16
CA LEU A 29 12.00 -14.60 2.85
C LEU A 29 12.94 -15.16 3.91
N TYR A 30 13.93 -14.37 4.32
CA TYR A 30 14.81 -14.74 5.42
C TYR A 30 14.05 -14.82 6.75
N PHE A 31 13.16 -13.86 7.01
CA PHE A 31 12.33 -13.81 8.20
C PHE A 31 11.39 -15.03 8.33
N PHE A 32 10.98 -15.68 7.23
CA PHE A 32 10.25 -16.96 7.28
C PHE A 32 11.12 -18.14 7.70
N SER A 33 12.41 -18.12 7.38
CA SER A 33 13.28 -19.30 7.42
C SER A 33 13.88 -19.62 8.78
N THR A 34 13.67 -18.77 9.79
CA THR A 34 14.33 -18.87 11.10
C THR A 34 13.36 -19.26 12.23
N CYS A 35 13.77 -20.24 13.05
CA CYS A 35 12.91 -21.03 13.96
C CYS A 35 12.39 -20.32 15.24
N ASP A 36 12.68 -19.04 15.49
CA ASP A 36 12.36 -18.37 16.78
C ASP A 36 11.60 -17.04 16.64
N ASN A 37 10.84 -16.89 15.55
CA ASN A 37 10.32 -15.58 15.15
C ASN A 37 8.92 -15.23 15.65
N GLN A 38 8.19 -16.10 16.35
CA GLN A 38 6.82 -15.74 16.77
C GLN A 38 6.80 -14.55 17.75
N THR A 39 7.72 -14.52 18.72
CA THR A 39 7.84 -13.38 19.65
C THR A 39 8.27 -12.11 18.91
N ILE A 40 9.21 -12.20 17.98
CA ILE A 40 9.67 -11.05 17.19
C ILE A 40 8.56 -10.55 16.27
N GLN A 41 7.83 -11.46 15.62
CA GLN A 41 6.66 -11.17 14.80
C GLN A 41 5.57 -10.49 15.62
N GLN A 42 5.26 -11.00 16.82
CA GLN A 42 4.26 -10.39 17.71
C GLN A 42 4.69 -9.00 18.14
N ARG A 43 5.96 -8.82 18.50
CA ARG A 43 6.52 -7.52 18.89
C ARG A 43 6.45 -6.54 17.72
N LEU A 44 6.83 -6.96 16.52
CA LEU A 44 6.75 -6.15 15.31
C LEU A 44 5.30 -5.77 15.00
N ALA A 45 4.39 -6.75 14.99
CA ALA A 45 2.97 -6.57 14.76
C ALA A 45 2.36 -5.58 15.77
N ASN A 46 2.65 -5.72 17.06
CA ASN A 46 2.13 -4.83 18.08
C ASN A 46 2.72 -3.42 17.97
N ARG A 47 4.04 -3.30 17.76
CA ARG A 47 4.71 -2.00 17.65
C ARG A 47 4.28 -1.21 16.43
N LEU A 48 4.04 -1.88 15.31
CA LEU A 48 3.58 -1.23 14.09
C LEU A 48 2.08 -0.97 14.13
N PHE A 49 1.29 -2.00 14.43
CA PHE A 49 -0.14 -1.96 14.17
C PHE A 49 -1.04 -1.85 15.41
N ASP A 50 -0.49 -1.96 16.62
CA ASP A 50 -1.23 -1.91 17.88
C ASP A 50 -0.74 -0.81 18.86
N ASP A 51 -0.14 0.27 18.34
CA ASP A 51 0.36 1.40 19.13
C ASP A 51 -0.35 2.71 18.76
N ASP A 52 -1.07 3.31 19.70
CA ASP A 52 -1.88 4.51 19.44
C ASP A 52 -1.04 5.75 19.12
N HIS A 53 0.27 5.72 19.43
CA HIS A 53 1.21 6.78 19.07
C HIS A 53 1.79 6.62 17.66
N VAL A 54 1.53 5.49 16.99
CA VAL A 54 2.04 5.20 15.66
C VAL A 54 0.95 5.42 14.61
N THR A 55 1.25 6.25 13.60
CA THR A 55 0.48 6.34 12.36
C THR A 55 1.27 5.68 11.25
N ILE A 56 0.71 4.64 10.64
CA ILE A 56 1.25 3.98 9.46
C ILE A 56 0.55 4.55 8.23
N LEU A 57 1.31 5.23 7.38
CA LEU A 57 0.85 5.63 6.07
C LEU A 57 0.95 4.43 5.12
N CYS A 58 -0.11 4.20 4.37
CA CYS A 58 -0.16 3.15 3.36
C CYS A 58 -0.98 3.61 2.15
N TYR A 59 -1.01 2.82 1.08
CA TYR A 59 -1.83 3.10 -0.09
C TYR A 59 -2.47 1.82 -0.61
N GLY A 60 -3.80 1.70 -0.49
CA GLY A 60 -4.53 0.52 -0.96
C GLY A 60 -4.20 -0.74 -0.16
N PHE A 61 -4.07 -0.61 1.17
CA PHE A 61 -3.43 -1.60 2.03
C PHE A 61 -4.18 -2.93 2.18
N LYS A 62 -5.42 -3.02 1.71
CA LYS A 62 -6.23 -4.25 1.80
C LYS A 62 -5.52 -5.47 1.19
N ALA A 63 -4.89 -5.30 0.02
CA ALA A 63 -4.19 -6.40 -0.65
C ALA A 63 -2.93 -6.81 0.14
N ASP A 64 -2.18 -5.83 0.64
CA ASP A 64 -0.99 -6.07 1.44
C ASP A 64 -1.34 -6.75 2.77
N ALA A 65 -2.41 -6.33 3.42
CA ALA A 65 -2.91 -6.96 4.64
C ALA A 65 -3.24 -8.44 4.41
N SER A 66 -3.96 -8.78 3.33
CA SER A 66 -4.27 -10.17 2.98
C SER A 66 -3.00 -11.01 2.77
N MET A 67 -2.02 -10.45 2.05
CA MET A 67 -0.73 -11.10 1.81
C MET A 67 0.07 -11.28 3.10
N LEU A 68 0.07 -10.28 3.97
CA LEU A 68 0.79 -10.31 5.25
C LEU A 68 0.13 -11.28 6.23
N ILE A 69 -1.20 -11.34 6.32
CA ILE A 69 -1.93 -12.27 7.17
C ILE A 69 -1.76 -13.71 6.68
N SER A 70 -1.85 -13.94 5.38
CA SER A 70 -1.62 -15.28 4.80
C SER A 70 -0.20 -15.79 5.08
N SER A 71 0.77 -14.87 5.11
CA SER A 71 2.17 -15.14 5.43
C SER A 71 2.42 -15.28 6.94
N PHE A 72 1.76 -14.45 7.75
CA PHE A 72 1.97 -14.31 9.18
C PHE A 72 0.61 -14.09 9.87
N PRO A 73 -0.10 -15.19 10.24
CA PRO A 73 -1.44 -15.10 10.82
C PRO A 73 -1.54 -14.24 12.09
N ILE A 74 -0.43 -14.04 12.79
CA ILE A 74 -0.31 -13.17 13.96
C ILE A 74 -0.67 -11.69 13.70
N PHE A 75 -0.59 -11.25 12.44
CA PHE A 75 -0.98 -9.90 12.04
C PHE A 75 -2.51 -9.73 11.94
N ASP A 76 -3.30 -10.82 11.87
CA ASP A 76 -4.75 -10.75 11.65
C ASP A 76 -5.47 -9.87 12.68
N ARG A 77 -5.16 -10.10 13.98
CA ARG A 77 -5.77 -9.33 15.08
C ARG A 77 -5.47 -7.83 14.97
N VAL A 78 -4.20 -7.48 14.77
CA VAL A 78 -3.75 -6.08 14.79
C VAL A 78 -4.19 -5.33 13.53
N LEU A 79 -4.20 -5.99 12.37
CA LEU A 79 -4.66 -5.40 11.11
C LEU A 79 -6.19 -5.29 11.03
N SER A 80 -6.92 -6.21 11.67
CA SER A 80 -8.38 -6.14 11.76
C SER A 80 -8.87 -4.89 12.50
N SER A 81 -8.13 -4.48 13.55
CA SER A 81 -8.32 -3.20 14.23
C SER A 81 -8.08 -2.04 13.26
N GLY A 82 -6.95 -2.06 12.56
CA GLY A 82 -6.56 -1.02 11.59
C GLY A 82 -6.35 0.37 12.22
N LYS A 83 -6.38 0.49 13.55
CA LYS A 83 -6.37 1.78 14.27
C LYS A 83 -5.14 2.65 13.99
N THR A 84 -4.02 2.05 13.56
CA THR A 84 -2.78 2.75 13.23
C THR A 84 -2.71 3.18 11.77
N LEU A 85 -3.51 2.55 10.89
CA LEU A 85 -3.42 2.72 9.45
C LEU A 85 -4.10 4.01 9.00
N LEU A 86 -3.43 4.75 8.14
CA LEU A 86 -3.97 5.86 7.38
C LEU A 86 -3.73 5.54 5.90
N ASP A 87 -4.78 5.07 5.23
CA ASP A 87 -4.72 4.70 3.83
C ASP A 87 -4.91 5.94 2.93
N MET A 88 -3.81 6.35 2.29
CA MET A 88 -3.74 7.53 1.43
C MET A 88 -4.61 7.39 0.17
N SER A 89 -5.03 6.18 -0.21
CA SER A 89 -6.01 6.00 -1.28
C SER A 89 -7.38 6.56 -0.89
N LEU A 90 -7.77 6.46 0.39
CA LEU A 90 -9.02 7.03 0.89
C LEU A 90 -8.96 8.55 0.96
N VAL A 91 -7.81 9.10 1.37
CA VAL A 91 -7.55 10.54 1.37
C VAL A 91 -7.59 11.09 -0.05
N GLN A 92 -6.95 10.41 -1.01
CA GLN A 92 -7.00 10.79 -2.42
C GLN A 92 -8.43 10.82 -2.95
N SER A 93 -9.20 9.75 -2.72
CA SER A 93 -10.58 9.64 -3.19
C SER A 93 -11.45 10.76 -2.62
N ASP A 94 -11.33 11.08 -1.33
CA ASP A 94 -12.09 12.17 -0.72
C ASP A 94 -11.71 13.52 -1.31
N LEU A 95 -10.41 13.86 -1.35
CA LEU A 95 -9.94 15.15 -1.88
C LEU A 95 -10.25 15.32 -3.37
N MET A 96 -10.27 14.24 -4.15
CA MET A 96 -10.72 14.28 -5.55
C MET A 96 -12.21 14.62 -5.70
N LEU A 97 -13.03 14.39 -4.68
CA LEU A 97 -14.46 14.73 -4.67
C LEU A 97 -14.71 16.09 -4.03
N SER A 98 -14.02 16.40 -2.92
CA SER A 98 -14.30 17.55 -2.07
C SER A 98 -13.44 18.78 -2.39
N GLN A 99 -12.18 18.62 -2.82
CA GLN A 99 -11.22 19.73 -2.92
C GLN A 99 -10.13 19.50 -3.98
N ARG A 100 -10.52 19.40 -5.25
CA ARG A 100 -9.62 19.07 -6.37
C ARG A 100 -8.41 20.00 -6.55
N ASP A 101 -8.54 21.28 -6.21
CA ASP A 101 -7.51 22.30 -6.37
C ASP A 101 -6.34 22.15 -5.38
N ILE A 102 -6.50 21.27 -4.39
CA ILE A 102 -5.38 20.89 -3.51
C ILE A 102 -4.24 20.24 -4.30
N PHE A 103 -4.51 19.65 -5.45
CA PHE A 103 -3.47 19.02 -6.27
C PHE A 103 -3.05 19.97 -7.41
N PRO A 104 -1.86 20.58 -7.35
CA PRO A 104 -1.42 21.56 -8.35
C PRO A 104 -1.25 20.95 -9.75
N TYR A 105 -1.08 19.62 -9.82
CA TYR A 105 -0.91 18.90 -11.09
C TYR A 105 -2.14 18.08 -11.46
N ASN A 106 -3.33 18.45 -10.97
CA ASN A 106 -4.59 17.81 -11.35
C ASN A 106 -4.95 18.08 -12.82
N ILE A 107 -4.58 19.24 -13.34
CA ILE A 107 -4.84 19.63 -14.72
C ILE A 107 -3.79 18.98 -15.63
N THR A 108 -4.23 18.16 -16.59
CA THR A 108 -3.35 17.74 -17.69
C THR A 108 -3.38 18.85 -18.74
N ASN A 109 -2.20 19.36 -19.12
CA ASN A 109 -2.06 20.50 -20.03
C ASN A 109 -2.75 20.32 -21.41
N ASN A 110 -3.27 19.13 -21.74
CA ASN A 110 -3.77 18.77 -23.06
C ASN A 110 -5.11 18.00 -23.07
N ASN A 111 -5.94 18.03 -22.01
CA ASN A 111 -7.16 17.21 -21.88
C ASN A 111 -6.94 15.70 -22.05
N THR A 112 -5.69 15.23 -22.01
CA THR A 112 -5.37 13.80 -22.08
C THR A 112 -5.49 13.22 -20.67
N PRO A 113 -6.27 12.14 -20.48
CA PRO A 113 -6.31 11.45 -19.21
C PRO A 113 -4.90 11.00 -18.81
N SER A 114 -4.53 11.22 -17.55
CA SER A 114 -3.29 10.70 -16.99
C SER A 114 -3.23 9.18 -17.18
N LYS A 115 -2.09 8.68 -17.67
CA LYS A 115 -1.80 7.24 -17.71
C LYS A 115 -1.45 6.67 -16.34
N GLU A 116 -1.11 7.53 -15.38
CA GLU A 116 -0.83 7.10 -14.02
C GLU A 116 -2.10 6.66 -13.29
N LYS A 117 -1.92 5.67 -12.41
CA LYS A 117 -2.94 5.07 -11.54
C LYS A 117 -2.33 4.74 -10.19
N GLY A 118 -3.19 4.63 -9.18
CA GLY A 118 -2.79 4.23 -7.83
C GLY A 118 -1.84 5.25 -7.19
N LEU A 119 -0.90 4.75 -6.39
CA LEU A 119 0.08 5.60 -5.69
C LEU A 119 0.85 6.52 -6.65
N SER A 120 1.22 6.02 -7.84
CA SER A 120 1.89 6.81 -8.86
C SER A 120 1.07 8.01 -9.35
N GLU A 121 -0.26 7.86 -9.40
CA GLU A 121 -1.15 8.99 -9.72
C GLU A 121 -1.17 10.01 -8.58
N LEU A 122 -1.23 9.57 -7.33
CA LEU A 122 -1.18 10.48 -6.18
C LEU A 122 0.15 11.26 -6.13
N VAL A 123 1.28 10.57 -6.36
CA VAL A 123 2.60 11.22 -6.47
C VAL A 123 2.60 12.25 -7.60
N ARG A 124 2.06 11.90 -8.78
CA ARG A 124 1.95 12.85 -9.91
C ARG A 124 1.07 14.05 -9.55
N LEU A 125 -0.05 13.85 -8.89
CA LEU A 125 -0.96 14.91 -8.48
C LEU A 125 -0.29 15.91 -7.52
N CYS A 126 0.58 15.42 -6.63
CA CYS A 126 1.33 16.24 -5.67
C CYS A 126 2.57 16.91 -6.28
N PHE A 127 3.33 16.20 -7.12
CA PHE A 127 4.70 16.59 -7.52
C PHE A 127 4.95 16.68 -9.03
N GLY A 128 3.94 16.40 -9.84
CA GLY A 128 3.96 16.59 -11.31
C GLY A 128 4.51 15.43 -12.11
N LYS A 129 5.13 14.42 -11.46
CA LYS A 129 5.63 13.19 -12.10
C LYS A 129 5.23 11.97 -11.29
N GLY A 130 4.89 10.88 -11.98
CA GLY A 130 4.58 9.60 -11.33
C GLY A 130 5.83 8.85 -10.88
N LEU A 131 5.62 7.74 -10.18
CA LEU A 131 6.68 6.81 -9.78
C LEU A 131 7.19 6.02 -11.00
N ASN A 132 8.48 5.72 -11.03
CA ASN A 132 9.06 4.81 -12.02
C ASN A 132 8.67 3.36 -11.69
N LYS A 133 7.87 2.71 -12.53
CA LYS A 133 7.33 1.35 -12.31
C LYS A 133 8.19 0.21 -12.86
N SER A 134 9.40 0.49 -13.34
CA SER A 134 10.25 -0.50 -14.03
C SER A 134 10.57 -1.75 -13.21
N GLU A 135 10.62 -1.65 -11.88
CA GLU A 135 10.93 -2.77 -10.99
C GLU A 135 9.68 -3.41 -10.34
N GLN A 136 8.47 -2.89 -10.61
CA GLN A 136 7.22 -3.37 -10.00
C GLN A 136 7.03 -4.87 -10.20
N CYS A 137 7.27 -5.36 -11.42
CA CYS A 137 7.13 -6.77 -11.81
C CYS A 137 8.48 -7.52 -11.84
N SER A 138 9.50 -7.02 -11.15
CA SER A 138 10.81 -7.70 -11.08
C SER A 138 10.74 -8.98 -10.22
N ASN A 139 11.76 -9.85 -10.35
CA ASN A 139 11.86 -11.01 -9.46
C ASN A 139 12.31 -10.57 -8.06
N TRP A 140 11.34 -10.24 -7.22
CA TRP A 140 11.57 -9.83 -5.84
C TRP A 140 12.09 -10.93 -4.94
N ASN A 141 12.01 -12.21 -5.32
CA ASN A 141 12.53 -13.33 -4.53
C ASN A 141 14.03 -13.58 -4.74
N LYS A 142 14.63 -13.01 -5.80
CA LYS A 142 16.06 -13.16 -6.06
C LYS A 142 16.86 -12.44 -4.97
N ARG A 143 17.95 -13.07 -4.53
CA ARG A 143 18.93 -12.48 -3.61
C ARG A 143 20.34 -12.54 -4.22
N PRO A 144 21.20 -11.51 -3.99
CA PRO A 144 20.85 -10.22 -3.39
C PRO A 144 19.91 -9.41 -4.30
N LEU A 145 19.18 -8.44 -3.72
CA LEU A 145 18.39 -7.49 -4.50
C LEU A 145 19.33 -6.59 -5.33
N ARG A 146 18.90 -6.23 -6.54
CA ARG A 146 19.63 -5.26 -7.37
C ARG A 146 19.48 -3.85 -6.80
N THR A 147 20.44 -2.96 -7.07
CA THR A 147 20.37 -1.54 -6.68
C THR A 147 19.06 -0.88 -7.15
N ALA A 148 18.61 -1.17 -8.37
CA ALA A 148 17.35 -0.64 -8.89
C ALA A 148 16.13 -1.11 -8.08
N GLN A 149 16.10 -2.38 -7.66
CA GLN A 149 15.03 -2.92 -6.81
C GLN A 149 15.02 -2.26 -5.42
N ILE A 150 16.21 -2.08 -4.83
CA ILE A 150 16.35 -1.40 -3.54
C ILE A 150 15.84 0.05 -3.64
N GLN A 151 16.27 0.79 -4.66
CA GLN A 151 15.83 2.17 -4.89
C GLN A 151 14.33 2.27 -5.13
N TYR A 152 13.76 1.38 -5.94
CA TYR A 152 12.33 1.33 -6.18
C TYR A 152 11.55 1.07 -4.89
N ALA A 153 11.91 0.02 -4.14
CA ALA A 153 11.22 -0.34 -2.91
C ALA A 153 11.33 0.76 -1.85
N ALA A 154 12.50 1.41 -1.76
CA ALA A 154 12.69 2.53 -0.84
C ALA A 154 11.80 3.72 -1.20
N LEU A 155 11.71 4.08 -2.48
CA LEU A 155 10.89 5.19 -2.95
C LEU A 155 9.39 4.91 -2.79
N ASP A 156 8.95 3.67 -2.99
CA ASP A 156 7.55 3.25 -2.87
C ASP A 156 7.00 3.49 -1.45
N ALA A 157 7.84 3.34 -0.42
CA ALA A 157 7.51 3.66 0.96
C ALA A 157 7.73 5.14 1.30
N TYR A 158 8.89 5.70 0.95
CA TYR A 158 9.25 7.06 1.35
C TYR A 158 8.35 8.12 0.73
N CYS A 159 7.86 7.91 -0.51
CA CYS A 159 6.98 8.88 -1.15
C CYS A 159 5.67 9.12 -0.38
N LEU A 160 5.21 8.18 0.45
CA LEU A 160 4.04 8.38 1.32
C LEU A 160 4.29 9.47 2.37
N LEU A 161 5.51 9.57 2.90
CA LEU A 161 5.90 10.63 3.83
C LEU A 161 5.87 12.00 3.13
N ASP A 162 6.41 12.08 1.91
CA ASP A 162 6.40 13.31 1.11
C ASP A 162 4.97 13.75 0.78
N ILE A 163 4.11 12.81 0.34
CA ILE A 163 2.70 13.09 0.05
C ILE A 163 1.99 13.59 1.31
N TYR A 164 2.20 12.94 2.45
CA TYR A 164 1.57 13.36 3.71
C TYR A 164 2.01 14.76 4.14
N SER A 165 3.31 15.05 4.07
CA SER A 165 3.88 16.36 4.37
C SER A 165 3.32 17.45 3.45
N PHE A 166 3.24 17.15 2.15
CA PHE A 166 2.65 18.03 1.14
C PHE A 166 1.18 18.34 1.46
N LEU A 167 0.35 17.31 1.67
CA LEU A 167 -1.07 17.49 1.95
C LEU A 167 -1.31 18.21 3.28
N ARG A 168 -0.55 17.87 4.32
CA ARG A 168 -0.64 18.54 5.63
C ARG A 168 -0.37 20.04 5.52
N THR A 169 0.65 20.42 4.76
CA THR A 169 1.00 21.83 4.52
C THR A 169 -0.12 22.55 3.79
N ARG A 170 -0.71 21.90 2.78
CA ARG A 170 -1.69 22.53 1.88
C ARG A 170 -3.09 22.60 2.47
N LEU A 171 -3.47 21.63 3.30
CA LEU A 171 -4.72 21.65 4.07
C LEU A 171 -4.66 22.57 5.28
N GLN A 172 -3.45 22.93 5.73
CA GLN A 172 -3.22 23.64 7.00
C GLN A 172 -3.90 22.94 8.21
N SER A 173 -4.16 21.64 8.11
CA SER A 173 -4.87 20.85 9.12
C SER A 173 -4.29 19.45 9.19
N SER A 174 -3.77 19.10 10.37
CA SER A 174 -3.40 17.71 10.68
C SER A 174 -4.63 16.86 11.01
N ASP A 175 -5.67 17.48 11.57
CA ASP A 175 -6.88 16.79 12.03
C ASP A 175 -7.65 16.18 10.86
N TYR A 176 -7.67 16.85 9.71
CA TYR A 176 -8.27 16.30 8.50
C TYR A 176 -7.64 14.95 8.13
N LEU A 177 -6.30 14.90 7.98
CA LEU A 177 -5.60 13.67 7.60
C LEU A 177 -5.75 12.60 8.70
N GLN A 178 -5.62 12.98 9.97
CA GLN A 178 -5.78 12.06 11.09
C GLN A 178 -7.20 11.51 11.20
N SER A 179 -8.22 12.21 10.71
CA SER A 179 -9.59 11.70 10.66
C SER A 179 -9.74 10.47 9.78
N PHE A 180 -8.79 10.19 8.88
CA PHE A 180 -8.76 8.98 8.03
C PHE A 180 -8.10 7.78 8.70
N ARG A 181 -7.46 7.98 9.85
CA ARG A 181 -6.85 6.90 10.62
C ARG A 181 -7.91 5.85 11.01
N GLY A 182 -7.64 4.57 10.74
CA GLY A 182 -8.56 3.46 10.97
C GLY A 182 -9.75 3.36 10.02
N ARG A 183 -9.88 4.24 9.02
CA ARG A 183 -10.97 4.15 8.05
C ARG A 183 -10.78 2.94 7.13
N LYS A 184 -11.90 2.31 6.77
CA LYS A 184 -11.97 1.23 5.79
C LYS A 184 -12.64 1.74 4.51
N PRO A 185 -12.29 1.20 3.32
CA PRO A 185 -12.96 1.54 2.07
C PRO A 185 -14.47 1.31 2.16
N LYS A 186 -15.28 2.19 1.55
CA LYS A 186 -16.74 1.99 1.48
C LYS A 186 -17.02 0.83 0.53
N LYS A 187 -18.11 0.07 0.76
CA LYS A 187 -18.50 -1.06 -0.10
C LYS A 187 -18.67 -0.69 -1.59
N SER A 188 -18.97 0.57 -1.88
CA SER A 188 -19.14 1.13 -3.24
C SER A 188 -17.83 1.39 -4.01
N ASP A 189 -16.67 1.40 -3.32
CA ASP A 189 -15.36 1.64 -3.95
C ASP A 189 -14.71 0.34 -4.45
N GLN A 190 -15.44 -0.78 -4.36
CA GLN A 190 -15.03 -2.05 -4.96
C GLN A 190 -15.27 -1.97 -6.46
N HIS A 191 -14.19 -1.91 -7.24
CA HIS A 191 -14.29 -2.17 -8.67
C HIS A 191 -14.98 -3.53 -8.87
N PRO A 192 -15.95 -3.64 -9.80
CA PRO A 192 -16.58 -4.93 -10.07
C PRO A 192 -15.47 -5.92 -10.46
N SER A 193 -15.41 -7.03 -9.72
CA SER A 193 -14.55 -8.14 -10.08
C SER A 193 -14.89 -8.58 -11.51
N SER A 194 -13.86 -8.92 -12.28
CA SER A 194 -13.95 -9.38 -13.68
C SER A 194 -14.70 -10.72 -13.88
N ASN A 195 -15.58 -11.11 -12.97
CA ASN A 195 -16.35 -12.35 -13.02
C ASN A 195 -17.82 -12.15 -13.42
N ASP A 196 -18.30 -10.92 -13.64
CA ASP A 196 -19.70 -10.65 -13.96
C ASP A 196 -20.02 -10.46 -15.45
N VAL A 197 -19.19 -11.00 -16.37
CA VAL A 197 -19.46 -10.92 -17.83
C VAL A 197 -20.06 -12.22 -18.41
N ASN A 198 -20.22 -13.29 -17.62
CA ASN A 198 -20.70 -14.59 -18.13
C ASN A 198 -22.17 -14.94 -17.80
N SER A 199 -23.06 -13.96 -17.60
CA SER A 199 -24.49 -14.27 -17.35
C SER A 199 -25.48 -13.55 -18.26
N ILE A 200 -25.05 -13.02 -19.40
CA ILE A 200 -25.98 -12.51 -20.42
C ILE A 200 -25.59 -13.11 -21.77
N ASN A 201 -25.99 -14.37 -22.00
CA ASN A 201 -26.21 -14.94 -23.34
C ASN A 201 -26.93 -16.29 -23.19
N GLU A 202 -28.21 -16.26 -22.85
CA GLU A 202 -29.12 -17.40 -23.06
C GLU A 202 -30.58 -16.95 -23.05
N ILE A 203 -30.99 -16.17 -24.05
CA ILE A 203 -32.38 -16.17 -24.55
C ILE A 203 -32.33 -16.01 -26.08
N LYS A 204 -32.41 -17.13 -26.79
CA LYS A 204 -33.07 -17.27 -28.08
C LYS A 204 -33.69 -18.65 -28.16
#